data_AF-A0A940LT27-F1
#
_entry.id   AF-A0A940LT27-F1
#
_cell.length_a   1.000
_cell.length_b   1.000
_cell.length_c   1.000
_cell.angle_alpha   90.00
_cell.angle_beta   90.00
_cell.angle_gamma   90.00
#
_symmetry.space_group_name_H-M   'P 1'
#
loop_
_entity.id
_entity.type
_entity.pdbx_description
1 polymer ?
#
loop_
_entity_poly.entity_id
_entity_poly.type
_entity_poly.pdbx_seq_one_letter_code
_entity_poly.pdbx_strand_id
1 'polypeptide(L)'
;MLQRAVHELKCWPNPFAAVRAQIKTFEIRLNDREFQVGDEVVLQEWDPVSRSYTGQVEHRMIRYLLTEEQHGVINGFVAIGFGPLPSQDAPADGPGLTIEDLAAWHSTSSNNAALRAQAARNAAEAYRSPKGGSKALPVAADRHEAVADAAAAEARFHAAAASLVAERA
;
A
#
# COMPACT_ATOMS: atom_id res chain seq x y z
N MET A 1 -6.87 16.52 -8.80
CA MET A 1 -5.67 16.26 -7.98
C MET A 1 -6.09 15.28 -6.88
N LEU A 2 -5.47 14.11 -6.76
CA LEU A 2 -5.73 13.22 -5.63
C LEU A 2 -5.20 13.92 -4.37
N GLN A 3 -6.11 14.30 -3.48
CA GLN A 3 -5.77 14.94 -2.22
C GLN A 3 -5.32 13.85 -1.25
N ARG A 4 -4.13 14.02 -0.66
CA ARG A 4 -3.61 13.12 0.38
C ARG A 4 -4.55 13.18 1.59
N ALA A 5 -5.16 12.06 1.97
CA ALA A 5 -5.94 12.01 3.20
C ALA A 5 -4.99 11.97 4.41
N VAL A 6 -5.42 12.56 5.52
CA VAL A 6 -4.68 12.55 6.79
C VAL A 6 -5.47 11.76 7.82
N HIS A 7 -4.88 10.70 8.35
CA HIS A 7 -5.50 9.77 9.28
C HIS A 7 -4.89 9.91 10.67
N GLU A 8 -5.63 10.50 11.60
CA GLU A 8 -5.23 10.63 12.99
C GLU A 8 -5.51 9.35 13.78
N LEU A 9 -4.45 8.71 14.28
CA LEU A 9 -4.52 7.41 14.92
C LEU A 9 -3.87 7.42 16.31
N LYS A 10 -4.60 6.94 17.31
CA LYS A 10 -4.06 6.67 18.65
C LYS A 10 -2.98 5.59 18.60
N CYS A 11 -1.84 5.81 19.27
CA CYS A 11 -0.74 4.85 19.41
C CYS A 11 -0.32 4.75 20.89
N TRP A 12 -0.01 3.55 21.38
CA TRP A 12 0.45 3.37 22.75
C TRP A 12 1.95 3.71 22.90
N PRO A 13 2.45 4.01 24.12
CA PRO A 13 3.80 4.56 24.28
C PRO A 13 4.93 3.65 23.77
N ASN A 14 4.84 2.34 24.01
CA ASN A 14 5.86 1.39 23.54
C ASN A 14 5.96 1.32 22.00
N PRO A 15 4.88 1.01 21.24
CA PRO A 15 4.95 1.04 19.78
C PRO A 15 5.25 2.44 19.24
N PHE A 16 4.76 3.50 19.87
CA PHE A 16 5.05 4.88 19.47
C PHE A 16 6.56 5.18 19.53
N ALA A 17 7.22 4.82 20.63
CA ALA A 17 8.68 4.95 20.77
C ALA A 17 9.44 4.14 19.71
N ALA A 18 8.98 2.92 19.38
CA ALA A 18 9.58 2.11 18.33
C ALA A 18 9.38 2.71 16.92
N VAL A 19 8.24 3.34 16.65
CA VAL A 19 7.98 4.06 15.39
C VAL A 19 8.83 5.32 15.30
N ARG A 20 8.95 6.09 16.39
CA ARG A 20 9.85 7.25 16.48
C ARG A 20 11.30 6.86 16.18
N ALA A 21 11.76 5.76 16.76
CA ALA A 21 13.09 5.20 16.53
C ALA A 21 13.28 4.55 15.14
N GLN A 22 12.27 4.58 14.25
CA GLN A 22 12.27 3.92 12.94
C GLN A 22 12.47 2.39 12.98
N ILE A 23 12.32 1.76 14.15
CA ILE A 23 12.43 0.31 14.32
C ILE A 23 11.15 -0.37 13.84
N LYS A 24 9.99 0.25 14.15
CA LYS A 24 8.67 -0.20 13.69
C LYS A 24 8.20 0.67 12.53
N THR A 25 8.11 0.08 11.34
CA THR A 25 7.74 0.76 10.09
C THR A 25 6.36 0.35 9.57
N PHE A 26 5.51 -0.16 10.46
CA PHE A 26 4.16 -0.62 10.10
C PHE A 26 3.13 -0.42 11.21
N GLU A 27 1.85 -0.41 10.85
CA GLU A 27 0.69 -0.48 11.76
C GLU A 27 -0.28 -1.57 11.28
N ILE A 28 -1.06 -2.16 12.20
CA ILE A 28 -2.16 -3.07 11.85
C ILE A 28 -3.45 -2.41 12.30
N ARG A 29 -4.41 -2.25 11.39
CA ARG A 29 -5.66 -1.50 11.64
C ARG A 29 -6.85 -2.16 10.98
N LEU A 30 -8.02 -2.01 11.57
CA LEU A 30 -9.27 -2.22 10.85
C LEU A 30 -9.31 -1.21 9.69
N ASN A 31 -9.70 -1.65 8.49
CA ASN A 31 -9.79 -0.78 7.33
C ASN A 31 -11.15 -0.05 7.26
N ASP A 32 -11.47 0.71 8.30
CA ASP A 32 -12.69 1.51 8.48
C ASP A 32 -12.60 2.93 7.88
N ARG A 33 -11.44 3.27 7.31
CA ARG A 33 -11.11 4.59 6.75
C ARG A 33 -10.68 4.55 5.28
N GLU A 34 -10.73 3.36 4.68
CA GLU A 34 -10.26 3.12 3.31
C GLU A 34 -8.83 3.63 3.08
N PHE A 35 -7.88 3.21 3.92
CA PHE A 35 -6.48 3.67 3.84
C PHE A 35 -5.90 3.43 2.45
N GLN A 36 -5.16 4.41 1.91
CA GLN A 36 -4.51 4.30 0.60
C GLN A 36 -3.01 4.60 0.65
N VAL A 37 -2.27 4.01 -0.28
CA VAL A 37 -0.86 4.39 -0.50
C VAL A 37 -0.80 5.87 -0.91
N GLY A 38 0.10 6.62 -0.29
CA GLY A 38 0.23 8.06 -0.44
C GLY A 38 -0.45 8.87 0.66
N ASP A 39 -1.38 8.28 1.41
CA ASP A 39 -1.99 8.92 2.58
C ASP A 39 -0.98 9.18 3.69
N GLU A 40 -1.33 10.10 4.58
CA GLU A 40 -0.59 10.42 5.79
C GLU A 40 -1.25 9.79 7.01
N VAL A 41 -0.45 9.16 7.87
CA VAL A 41 -0.85 8.69 9.20
C VAL A 41 -0.17 9.57 10.24
N VAL A 42 -0.98 10.16 11.12
CA VAL A 42 -0.53 10.92 12.28
C VAL A 42 -0.75 10.05 13.51
N LEU A 43 0.33 9.43 13.99
CA LEU A 43 0.29 8.64 15.22
C LEU A 43 0.36 9.58 16.42
N GLN A 44 -0.66 9.56 17.27
CA GLN A 44 -0.75 10.36 18.49
C GLN A 44 -0.53 9.46 19.70
N GLU A 45 0.51 9.74 20.47
CA GLU A 45 0.82 8.96 21.67
C GLU A 45 -0.28 9.14 22.73
N TRP A 46 -0.80 8.02 23.21
CA TRP A 46 -1.83 7.95 24.23
C TRP A 46 -1.32 7.18 25.43
N ASP A 47 -1.31 7.82 26.59
CA ASP A 47 -0.99 7.18 27.86
C ASP A 47 -2.23 6.47 28.44
N PRO A 48 -2.23 5.14 28.54
CA PRO A 48 -3.36 4.40 29.11
C PRO A 48 -3.53 4.61 30.63
N VAL A 49 -2.50 5.06 31.34
CA VAL A 49 -2.54 5.30 32.79
C VAL A 49 -3.30 6.59 33.08
N SER A 50 -2.85 7.72 32.52
CA SER A 50 -3.55 9.01 32.65
C SER A 50 -4.81 9.10 31.79
N ARG A 51 -5.01 8.17 30.84
CA ARG A 51 -6.09 8.18 29.84
C ARG A 51 -6.14 9.50 29.07
N SER A 52 -4.97 9.96 28.64
CA SER A 52 -4.83 11.23 27.92
C SER A 52 -3.79 11.12 26.80
N TYR A 53 -3.87 12.04 25.83
CA TYR A 53 -2.81 12.23 24.84
C TYR A 53 -1.64 12.95 25.50
N THR A 54 -0.42 12.49 25.25
CA THR A 54 0.79 13.13 25.80
C THR A 54 1.18 14.41 25.05
N GLY A 55 0.55 14.64 23.88
CA GLY A 55 0.89 15.71 22.94
C GLY A 55 1.99 15.32 21.94
N GLN A 56 2.60 14.14 22.08
CA GLN A 56 3.60 13.64 21.15
C GLN A 56 2.95 13.07 19.89
N VAL A 57 3.51 13.42 18.72
CA VAL A 57 3.01 12.96 17.42
C VAL A 57 4.14 12.46 16.52
N GLU A 58 3.82 11.52 15.62
CA GLU A 58 4.69 11.06 14.55
C GLU A 58 3.93 11.03 13.23
N HIS A 59 4.44 11.75 12.23
CA HIS A 59 3.87 11.78 10.89
C HIS A 59 4.54 10.75 9.98
N ARG A 60 3.75 9.96 9.27
CA ARG A 60 4.24 8.90 8.39
C ARG A 60 3.43 8.84 7.11
N MET A 61 4.10 8.60 5.98
CA MET A 61 3.44 8.34 4.70
C MET A 61 3.16 6.85 4.54
N ILE A 62 1.95 6.48 4.17
CA ILE A 62 1.64 5.11 3.76
C ILE A 62 2.36 4.82 2.44
N ARG A 63 3.28 3.86 2.47
CA ARG A 63 4.08 3.44 1.31
C ARG A 63 3.67 2.07 0.80
N TYR A 64 3.01 1.28 1.63
CA TYR A 64 2.53 -0.04 1.29
C TYR A 64 1.28 -0.38 2.09
N LEU A 65 0.35 -1.10 1.47
CA LEU A 65 -0.82 -1.62 2.14
C LEU A 65 -0.91 -3.11 1.86
N LEU A 66 -0.88 -3.92 2.92
CA LEU A 66 -1.22 -5.33 2.86
C LEU A 66 -2.68 -5.48 3.26
N THR A 67 -3.53 -5.98 2.37
CA THR A 67 -4.96 -6.10 2.59
C THR A 67 -5.36 -7.53 2.94
N GLU A 68 -6.62 -7.72 3.36
CA GLU A 68 -7.17 -9.04 3.71
C GLU A 68 -7.21 -10.05 2.56
N GLU A 69 -7.11 -9.59 1.31
CA GLU A 69 -6.93 -10.46 0.14
C GLU A 69 -5.53 -11.10 0.11
N GLN A 70 -4.59 -10.65 0.94
CA GLN A 70 -3.23 -11.17 0.98
C GLN A 70 -3.01 -12.04 2.22
N HIS A 71 -2.25 -13.12 2.08
CA HIS A 71 -1.99 -14.05 3.18
C HIS A 71 -1.39 -13.34 4.40
N GLY A 72 -1.92 -13.65 5.59
CA GLY A 72 -1.38 -13.19 6.86
C GLY A 72 -2.08 -11.97 7.48
N VAL A 73 -3.07 -11.40 6.80
CA VAL A 73 -3.91 -10.31 7.35
C VAL A 73 -5.28 -10.86 7.73
N ILE A 74 -5.76 -10.47 8.91
CA ILE A 74 -7.08 -10.87 9.42
C ILE A 74 -8.16 -10.15 8.60
N ASN A 75 -9.30 -10.82 8.37
CA ASN A 75 -10.44 -10.21 7.67
C ASN A 75 -10.87 -8.87 8.32
N GLY A 76 -11.08 -7.86 7.49
CA GLY A 76 -11.39 -6.48 7.85
C GLY A 76 -10.17 -5.63 8.20
N PHE A 77 -8.98 -6.22 8.36
CA PHE A 77 -7.77 -5.50 8.73
C PHE A 77 -6.86 -5.23 7.52
N VAL A 78 -5.96 -4.28 7.72
CA VAL A 78 -4.83 -3.96 6.84
C VAL A 78 -3.55 -3.89 7.68
N ALA A 79 -2.43 -4.28 7.06
CA ALA A 79 -1.11 -3.89 7.55
C ALA A 79 -0.62 -2.69 6.72
N ILE A 80 -0.47 -1.56 7.37
CA ILE A 80 -0.02 -0.30 6.78
C ILE A 80 1.49 -0.23 6.91
N GLY A 81 2.22 -0.44 5.83
CA GLY A 81 3.65 -0.15 5.76
C GLY A 81 3.86 1.33 5.49
N PHE A 82 4.66 2.00 6.33
CA PHE A 82 4.87 3.43 6.21
C PHE A 82 6.34 3.83 6.34
N GLY A 83 6.63 5.05 5.94
CA GLY A 83 7.96 5.64 6.09
C GLY A 83 7.89 7.14 6.39
N PRO A 84 9.04 7.84 6.39
CA PRO A 84 9.05 9.27 6.61
C PRO A 84 8.24 9.98 5.53
N LEU A 85 7.60 11.09 5.91
CA LEU A 85 7.06 12.04 4.95
C LEU A 85 8.21 12.56 4.07
N PRO A 86 8.02 12.73 2.76
CA PRO A 86 8.96 13.47 1.94
C PRO A 86 9.08 14.90 2.49
N SER A 87 10.30 15.39 2.69
CA SER A 87 10.52 16.78 3.12
C SER A 87 10.00 17.72 2.04
N GLN A 88 9.29 18.78 2.42
CA GLN A 88 8.93 19.83 1.47
C GLN A 88 10.18 20.52 0.89
N ASP A 89 11.28 20.51 1.64
CA ASP A 89 12.59 20.99 1.23
C ASP A 89 13.45 19.93 0.54
N ALA A 90 12.91 18.72 0.27
CA ALA A 90 13.60 17.84 -0.66
C ALA A 90 13.68 18.62 -1.97
N PRO A 91 14.89 18.86 -2.54
CA PRO A 91 14.97 19.51 -3.82
C PRO A 91 14.05 18.72 -4.76
N ALA A 92 13.09 19.41 -5.39
CA ALA A 92 12.31 18.84 -6.49
C ALA A 92 13.26 18.26 -7.57
N ASP A 93 14.49 18.77 -7.57
CA ASP A 93 15.62 18.41 -8.37
C ASP A 93 16.47 17.34 -7.65
N GLY A 94 15.99 16.10 -7.66
CA GLY A 94 16.92 14.99 -7.92
C GLY A 94 17.64 15.24 -9.26
N PRO A 95 18.64 14.41 -9.68
CA PRO A 95 19.13 14.51 -11.06
C PRO A 95 17.92 14.62 -12.00
N GLY A 96 17.87 15.68 -12.80
CA GLY A 96 16.64 16.11 -13.48
C GLY A 96 15.96 14.92 -14.14
N LEU A 97 14.73 14.63 -13.71
CA LEU A 97 13.99 13.44 -14.10
C LEU A 97 13.86 13.42 -15.63
N THR A 98 14.50 12.46 -16.30
CA THR A 98 14.49 12.44 -17.76
C THR A 98 13.22 11.78 -18.30
N ILE A 99 12.96 11.96 -19.59
CA ILE A 99 11.86 11.26 -20.25
C ILE A 99 12.11 9.75 -20.23
N GLU A 100 13.36 9.32 -20.34
CA GLU A 100 13.76 7.91 -20.21
C GLU A 100 13.50 7.37 -18.80
N ASP A 101 13.81 8.14 -17.74
CA ASP A 101 13.50 7.75 -16.35
C ASP A 101 11.98 7.56 -16.16
N LEU A 102 11.18 8.46 -16.72
CA LEU A 102 9.72 8.38 -16.66
C LEU A 102 9.19 7.16 -17.44
N ALA A 103 9.73 6.90 -18.64
CA ALA A 103 9.39 5.72 -19.42
C ALA A 103 9.75 4.42 -18.67
N ALA A 104 10.94 4.37 -18.07
CA ALA A 104 11.42 3.24 -17.28
C ALA A 104 10.55 3.00 -16.04
N TRP A 105 10.09 4.06 -15.37
CA TRP A 105 9.15 3.95 -14.25
C TRP A 105 7.80 3.36 -14.69
N HIS A 106 7.25 3.80 -15.82
CA HIS A 106 6.03 3.23 -16.38
C HIS A 106 6.22 1.77 -16.80
N SER A 107 7.32 1.40 -17.46
CA SER A 107 7.63 0.00 -17.80
C SER A 107 7.73 -0.88 -16.56
N THR A 108 8.44 -0.42 -15.53
CA THR A 108 8.58 -1.13 -14.25
C THR A 108 7.22 -1.30 -13.56
N SER A 109 6.41 -0.25 -13.52
CA SER A 109 5.07 -0.27 -12.93
C SER A 109 4.14 -1.23 -13.66
N SER A 110 4.20 -1.25 -15.00
CA SER A 110 3.48 -2.22 -15.84
C SER A 110 3.85 -3.66 -15.51
N ASN A 111 5.15 -3.97 -15.45
CA ASN A 111 5.64 -5.31 -15.13
C ASN A 111 5.21 -5.76 -13.73
N ASN A 112 5.33 -4.88 -12.73
CA ASN A 112 4.90 -5.17 -11.37
C ASN A 112 3.38 -5.41 -11.29
N ALA A 113 2.59 -4.62 -12.01
CA ALA A 113 1.14 -4.80 -12.09
C ALA A 113 0.76 -6.10 -12.79
N ALA A 114 1.45 -6.49 -13.86
CA ALA A 114 1.24 -7.75 -14.54
C ALA A 114 1.55 -8.97 -13.65
N LEU A 115 2.64 -8.90 -12.87
CA LEU A 115 2.98 -9.93 -11.87
C LEU A 115 1.92 -10.03 -10.78
N ARG A 116 1.41 -8.90 -10.26
CA ARG A 116 0.29 -8.88 -9.31
C ARG A 116 -0.97 -9.51 -9.90
N ALA A 117 -1.31 -9.17 -11.14
CA ALA A 117 -2.46 -9.76 -11.83
C ALA A 117 -2.32 -11.28 -11.93
N GLN A 118 -1.15 -11.78 -12.33
CA GLN A 118 -0.91 -13.21 -12.43
C GLN A 118 -0.99 -13.91 -11.07
N ALA A 119 -0.39 -13.33 -10.03
CA ALA A 119 -0.46 -13.88 -8.68
C ALA A 119 -1.90 -13.95 -8.16
N ALA A 120 -2.71 -12.92 -8.42
CA ALA A 120 -4.12 -12.88 -8.04
C ALA A 120 -4.95 -13.93 -8.81
N ARG A 121 -4.69 -14.16 -10.11
CA ARG A 121 -5.32 -15.26 -10.87
C ARG A 121 -4.98 -16.63 -10.30
N ASN A 122 -3.71 -16.85 -9.97
CA ASN A 122 -3.27 -18.11 -9.36
C ASN A 122 -3.97 -18.34 -8.01
N ALA A 123 -4.14 -17.28 -7.21
CA ALA A 123 -4.89 -17.34 -5.96
C ALA A 123 -6.38 -17.65 -6.19
N ALA A 124 -7.01 -16.99 -7.17
CA ALA A 124 -8.40 -17.26 -7.55
C ALA A 124 -8.61 -18.72 -7.95
N GLU A 125 -7.72 -19.26 -8.79
CA GLU A 125 -7.74 -20.67 -9.19
C GLU A 125 -7.55 -21.61 -7.99
N ALA A 126 -6.62 -21.30 -7.09
CA ALA A 126 -6.40 -22.10 -5.88
C ALA A 126 -7.63 -22.12 -4.95
N TYR A 127 -8.39 -21.03 -4.86
CA TYR A 127 -9.65 -21.00 -4.10
C TYR A 127 -10.81 -21.68 -4.83
N ARG A 128 -10.85 -21.63 -6.16
CA ARG A 128 -11.85 -22.27 -7.01
C ARG A 128 -11.66 -23.80 -7.05
N SER A 129 -10.42 -24.26 -7.07
CA SER A 129 -10.04 -25.67 -7.20
C SER A 129 -8.88 -26.02 -6.25
N PRO A 130 -9.13 -26.03 -4.92
CA PRO A 130 -8.09 -26.29 -3.93
C PRO A 130 -7.56 -27.72 -4.01
N LYS A 131 -6.23 -27.85 -3.86
CA LYS A 131 -5.56 -29.16 -3.72
C LYS A 131 -5.67 -29.66 -2.28
N GLY A 132 -5.64 -30.98 -2.09
CA GLY A 132 -5.53 -31.57 -0.74
C GLY A 132 -6.83 -31.65 0.07
N GLY A 133 -7.99 -31.70 -0.58
CA GLY A 133 -9.28 -32.00 0.08
C GLY A 133 -9.93 -30.85 0.84
N SER A 134 -9.36 -29.65 0.78
CA SER A 134 -10.03 -28.43 1.28
C SER A 134 -11.25 -28.09 0.43
N LYS A 135 -12.24 -27.40 1.03
CA LYS A 135 -13.45 -26.96 0.32
C LYS A 135 -13.15 -25.76 -0.58
N ALA A 136 -13.72 -25.73 -1.77
CA ALA A 136 -13.68 -24.55 -2.64
C ALA A 136 -14.35 -23.34 -1.98
N LEU A 137 -13.77 -22.16 -2.19
CA LEU A 137 -14.22 -20.88 -1.65
C LEU A 137 -14.52 -19.91 -2.81
N PRO A 138 -15.68 -20.02 -3.49
CA PRO A 138 -15.98 -19.26 -4.70
C PRO A 138 -15.98 -17.75 -4.47
N VAL A 139 -16.50 -17.28 -3.33
CA VAL A 139 -16.48 -15.84 -2.99
C VAL A 139 -15.05 -15.30 -2.89
N ALA A 140 -14.12 -16.07 -2.32
CA ALA A 140 -12.71 -15.68 -2.26
C ALA A 140 -12.10 -15.69 -3.68
N ALA A 141 -12.43 -16.70 -4.49
CA ALA A 141 -11.97 -16.77 -5.87
C ALA A 141 -12.42 -15.54 -6.69
N ASP A 142 -13.69 -15.16 -6.59
CA ASP A 142 -14.24 -14.01 -7.32
C ASP A 142 -13.60 -12.69 -6.89
N ARG A 143 -13.33 -12.51 -5.58
CA ARG A 143 -12.57 -11.36 -5.07
C ARG A 143 -11.17 -11.28 -5.67
N HIS A 144 -10.45 -12.40 -5.71
CA HIS A 144 -9.11 -12.45 -6.29
C HIS A 144 -9.12 -12.24 -7.81
N GLU A 145 -10.16 -12.70 -8.50
CA GLU A 145 -10.35 -12.45 -9.93
C GLU A 145 -10.58 -10.96 -10.20
N ALA A 146 -11.40 -10.27 -9.40
CA ALA A 146 -11.57 -8.83 -9.49
C ALA A 146 -10.24 -8.06 -9.25
N VAL A 147 -9.44 -8.49 -8.27
CA VAL A 147 -8.09 -7.93 -8.03
C VAL A 147 -7.18 -8.16 -9.24
N ALA A 148 -7.24 -9.34 -9.86
CA ALA A 148 -6.46 -9.65 -11.04
C ALA A 148 -6.83 -8.76 -12.24
N ASP A 149 -8.11 -8.51 -12.45
CA ASP A 149 -8.60 -7.67 -13.54
C ASP A 149 -8.20 -6.21 -13.35
N ALA A 150 -8.32 -5.69 -12.13
CA ALA A 150 -7.87 -4.34 -11.79
C ALA A 150 -6.35 -4.18 -12.02
N ALA A 151 -5.54 -5.12 -11.54
CA ALA A 151 -4.09 -5.10 -11.73
C ALA A 151 -3.70 -5.27 -13.22
N ALA A 152 -4.45 -6.05 -14.00
CA ALA A 152 -4.24 -6.19 -15.43
C ALA A 152 -4.59 -4.90 -16.19
N ALA A 153 -5.63 -4.18 -15.79
CA ALA A 153 -5.98 -2.88 -16.34
C ALA A 153 -4.89 -1.84 -16.05
N GLU A 154 -4.38 -1.81 -14.81
CA GLU A 154 -3.24 -0.99 -14.42
C GLU A 154 -1.98 -1.29 -15.26
N ALA A 155 -1.67 -2.58 -15.45
CA ALA A 155 -0.54 -2.98 -16.30
C ALA A 155 -0.66 -2.44 -17.72
N ARG A 156 -1.85 -2.57 -18.35
CA ARG A 156 -2.11 -2.02 -19.68
C ARG A 156 -1.96 -0.51 -19.74
N PHE A 157 -2.45 0.20 -18.73
CA PHE A 157 -2.31 1.65 -18.65
C PHE A 157 -0.83 2.06 -18.61
N HIS A 158 -0.04 1.46 -17.72
CA HIS A 158 1.38 1.78 -17.61
C HIS A 158 2.19 1.36 -18.85
N ALA A 159 1.83 0.26 -19.52
CA ALA A 159 2.46 -0.14 -20.78
C ALA A 159 2.21 0.89 -21.90
N ALA A 160 0.97 1.36 -22.04
CA ALA A 160 0.61 2.40 -23.00
C ALA A 160 1.32 3.72 -22.69
N ALA A 161 1.35 4.12 -21.41
CA ALA A 161 2.05 5.32 -20.97
C ALA A 161 3.56 5.24 -21.22
N ALA A 162 4.20 4.10 -20.94
CA ALA A 162 5.63 3.90 -21.25
C ALA A 162 5.92 4.11 -22.73
N SER A 163 5.07 3.58 -23.61
CA SER A 163 5.22 3.72 -25.07
C SER A 163 5.10 5.18 -25.51
N LEU A 164 4.07 5.89 -25.03
CA LEU A 164 3.84 7.31 -25.36
C LEU A 164 4.95 8.23 -24.82
N VAL A 165 5.52 7.92 -23.66
CA VAL A 165 6.62 8.69 -23.08
C VAL A 165 7.92 8.42 -23.86
N ALA A 166 8.20 7.16 -24.20
CA ALA A 166 9.39 6.79 -24.97
C ALA A 166 9.39 7.37 -26.40
N GLU A 167 8.22 7.54 -27.03
CA GLU A 167 8.09 8.23 -28.33
C GLU A 167 8.46 9.72 -28.27
N ARG A 168 8.59 10.30 -27.07
CA ARG A 168 8.91 11.72 -26.84
C ARG A 168 10.32 11.95 -26.27
N ALA A 169 11.08 10.90 -25.98
CA ALA A 169 12.48 10.95 -25.57
C ALA A 169 13.38 11.13 -26.80
#